data_AF-A0A914WMQ7-F1
#
_entry.id   AF-A0A914WMQ7-F1
#
_cell.length_a   1.000
_cell.length_b   1.000
_cell.length_c   1.000
_cell.angle_alpha   90.00
_cell.angle_beta   90.00
_cell.angle_gamma   90.00
#
_symmetry.space_group_name_H-M   'P 1'
#
loop_
_entity.id
_entity.type
_entity.pdbx_description
1 polymer ?
#
loop_
_entity_poly.entity_id
_entity_poly.type
_entity_poly.pdbx_seq_one_letter_code
_entity_poly.pdbx_strand_id
1 'polypeptide(L)'
;MKVDMAVIPGGCMKFMQAPDVSWNKPFKQKIEEYYNEWLLNGEMAYTLAGNMRAPPMETYLQWVVDAWNLLPTDLIKNSFKCCSVSNATDDSEDHLIHVFKQDCSCPEGMVLLTEAMKKMEEGNIVFVEEEEEKEEEEDDLNQNIDNGDDNDYSIELY
;
A
#
# COMPACT_ATOMS: atom_id res chain seq x y z
N MET A 1 5.63 -5.70 27.30
CA MET A 1 5.18 -5.00 26.08
C MET A 1 3.67 -5.09 26.06
N LYS A 2 2.96 -3.96 26.13
CA LYS A 2 1.52 -3.91 25.90
C LYS A 2 1.33 -3.59 24.43
N VAL A 3 0.51 -4.35 23.72
CA VAL A 3 0.21 -4.18 22.30
C VAL A 3 -1.28 -3.86 22.20
N ASP A 4 -1.59 -2.72 21.63
CA ASP A 4 -2.96 -2.33 21.31
C ASP A 4 -3.20 -2.62 19.81
N MET A 5 -4.40 -3.06 19.46
CA MET A 5 -4.76 -3.46 18.09
C MET A 5 -5.72 -2.42 17.50
N ALA A 6 -5.47 -2.02 16.25
CA ALA A 6 -6.38 -1.22 15.46
C ALA A 6 -7.01 -2.09 14.36
N VAL A 7 -8.32 -1.97 14.18
CA VAL A 7 -9.06 -2.64 13.09
C VAL A 7 -9.16 -1.67 11.91
N ILE A 8 -8.84 -2.16 10.72
CA ILE A 8 -8.96 -1.40 9.47
C ILE A 8 -10.10 -2.03 8.67
N PRO A 9 -11.15 -1.26 8.31
CA PRO A 9 -12.25 -1.77 7.49
C PRO A 9 -11.78 -2.28 6.12
N GLY A 10 -12.58 -3.15 5.51
CA GLY A 10 -12.37 -3.59 4.13
C GLY A 10 -12.32 -2.39 3.17
N GLY A 11 -11.51 -2.49 2.11
CA GLY A 11 -11.35 -1.40 1.13
C GLY A 11 -10.54 -0.18 1.60
N CYS A 12 -10.23 -0.06 2.90
CA CYS A 12 -9.50 1.10 3.45
C CYS A 12 -7.97 0.95 3.49
N MET A 13 -7.42 -0.20 3.09
CA MET A 13 -5.97 -0.48 3.17
C MET A 13 -5.15 0.58 2.43
N LYS A 14 -5.56 0.95 1.21
CA LYS A 14 -4.90 1.96 0.36
C LYS A 14 -4.88 3.39 0.95
N PHE A 15 -5.57 3.62 2.05
CA PHE A 15 -5.70 4.91 2.70
C PHE A 15 -4.99 4.97 4.07
N MET A 16 -5.10 3.88 4.83
CA MET A 16 -4.75 3.84 6.25
C MET A 16 -3.54 2.94 6.54
N GLN A 17 -3.14 2.06 5.62
CA GLN A 17 -1.99 1.18 5.83
C GLN A 17 -0.71 1.81 5.28
N ALA A 18 0.20 2.14 6.21
CA ALA A 18 1.48 2.75 5.92
C ALA A 18 2.32 2.03 4.83
N PRO A 19 2.33 0.69 4.74
CA PRO A 19 2.94 -0.01 3.60
C PRO A 19 2.31 0.38 2.26
N ASP A 20 1.00 0.18 2.10
CA ASP A 20 0.31 0.34 0.82
C ASP A 20 0.25 1.80 0.36
N VAL A 21 0.20 2.75 1.29
CA VAL A 21 0.20 4.19 0.99
C VAL A 21 1.56 4.68 0.49
N SER A 22 2.68 4.11 0.95
CA SER A 22 3.99 4.75 0.76
C SER A 22 5.06 3.87 0.14
N TRP A 23 5.38 2.74 0.75
CA TRP A 23 6.63 2.03 0.43
C TRP A 23 6.45 0.64 -0.19
N ASN A 24 5.25 0.05 -0.11
CA ASN A 24 4.99 -1.29 -0.66
C ASN A 24 5.13 -1.31 -2.19
N LYS A 25 4.67 -0.26 -2.88
CA LYS A 25 4.83 -0.12 -4.33
C LYS A 25 6.30 -0.08 -4.76
N PRO A 26 7.14 0.88 -4.31
CA PRO A 26 8.55 0.91 -4.73
C PRO A 26 9.33 -0.34 -4.28
N PHE A 27 8.97 -0.93 -3.14
CA PHE A 27 9.53 -2.20 -2.69
C PHE A 27 9.24 -3.36 -3.67
N LYS A 28 7.97 -3.55 -4.04
CA LYS A 28 7.55 -4.59 -5.00
C LYS A 28 8.13 -4.35 -6.40
N GLN A 29 8.16 -3.10 -6.85
CA GLN A 29 8.77 -2.72 -8.13
C GLN A 29 10.24 -3.11 -8.19
N LYS A 30 10.99 -2.92 -7.09
CA LYS A 30 12.39 -3.31 -7.05
C LYS A 30 12.59 -4.82 -7.15
N ILE A 31 11.73 -5.61 -6.51
CA ILE A 31 11.75 -7.08 -6.63
C ILE A 31 11.41 -7.51 -8.06
N GLU A 32 10.45 -6.84 -8.69
CA GLU A 32 10.06 -7.08 -10.09
C GLU A 32 11.22 -6.78 -11.06
N GLU A 33 11.96 -5.68 -10.84
CA GLU A 33 13.18 -5.39 -11.60
C GLU A 33 14.21 -6.52 -11.51
N TYR A 34 14.47 -7.04 -10.30
CA TYR A 34 15.39 -8.17 -10.12
C TYR A 34 14.90 -9.44 -10.81
N TYR A 35 13.59 -9.71 -10.73
CA TYR A 35 12.98 -10.84 -11.42
C TYR A 35 13.13 -10.72 -12.94
N ASN A 36 12.88 -9.54 -13.50
CA ASN A 36 13.02 -9.28 -14.92
C ASN A 36 14.48 -9.40 -15.38
N GLU A 37 15.43 -8.91 -14.59
CA GLU A 37 16.86 -9.08 -14.88
C GLU A 37 17.25 -10.56 -14.88
N TRP A 38 16.76 -11.34 -13.92
CA TRP A 38 16.97 -12.78 -13.87
C TRP A 38 16.30 -13.51 -15.04
N LEU A 39 15.13 -13.07 -15.49
CA LEU A 39 14.46 -13.65 -16.65
C LEU A 39 15.27 -13.44 -17.95
N LEU A 40 15.92 -12.27 -18.08
CA LEU A 40 16.69 -11.91 -19.27
C LEU A 40 18.11 -12.51 -19.28
N ASN A 41 18.77 -12.52 -18.12
CA ASN A 41 20.21 -12.81 -18.01
C ASN A 41 20.55 -14.01 -17.12
N GLY A 42 19.58 -14.55 -16.39
CA GLY A 42 19.79 -15.61 -15.40
C GLY A 42 19.92 -17.00 -16.00
N GLU A 43 20.51 -17.90 -15.22
CA GLU A 43 20.53 -19.33 -15.56
C GLU A 43 19.14 -19.94 -15.34
N MET A 44 18.36 -19.99 -16.42
CA MET A 44 17.02 -20.57 -16.40
C MET A 44 17.08 -22.11 -16.42
N ALA A 45 16.43 -22.73 -15.44
CA ALA A 45 16.20 -24.17 -15.40
C ALA A 45 14.78 -24.49 -15.88
N TYR A 46 14.62 -25.63 -16.55
CA TYR A 46 13.33 -26.08 -17.06
C TYR A 46 12.88 -27.39 -16.38
N THR A 47 11.58 -27.58 -16.26
CA THR A 47 10.98 -28.86 -15.86
C THR A 47 11.05 -29.84 -17.03
N LEU A 48 10.85 -31.14 -16.76
CA LEU A 48 10.80 -32.16 -17.82
C LEU A 48 9.67 -31.89 -18.83
N ALA A 49 8.62 -31.17 -18.43
CA ALA A 49 7.51 -30.75 -19.29
C ALA A 49 7.80 -29.49 -20.12
N GLY A 50 9.00 -28.90 -20.00
CA GLY A 50 9.40 -27.70 -20.73
C GLY A 50 8.99 -26.38 -20.07
N ASN A 51 8.32 -26.39 -18.91
CA ASN A 51 7.99 -25.17 -18.18
C ASN A 51 9.24 -24.60 -17.49
N MET A 52 9.42 -23.28 -17.55
CA MET A 52 10.47 -22.57 -16.81
C MET A 52 10.26 -22.75 -15.30
N ARG A 53 11.33 -23.00 -14.57
CA ARG A 53 11.31 -23.05 -13.10
C ARG A 53 11.35 -21.64 -12.54
N ALA A 54 10.78 -21.44 -11.36
CA ALA A 54 10.96 -20.22 -10.60
C ALA A 54 12.45 -20.01 -10.20
N PRO A 55 12.86 -18.77 -9.89
CA PRO A 55 14.16 -18.50 -9.30
C PRO A 55 14.41 -19.36 -8.06
N PRO A 56 15.67 -19.75 -7.77
CA PRO A 56 16.01 -20.38 -6.51
C PRO A 56 15.57 -19.51 -5.32
N MET A 57 15.09 -20.14 -4.25
CA MET A 57 14.56 -19.42 -3.09
C MET A 57 15.61 -18.49 -2.45
N GLU A 58 16.87 -18.93 -2.40
CA GLU A 58 17.98 -18.10 -1.90
C GLU A 58 18.16 -16.82 -2.72
N THR A 59 18.08 -16.93 -4.05
CA THR A 59 18.13 -15.78 -4.96
C THR A 59 16.95 -14.84 -4.72
N TYR A 60 15.74 -15.37 -4.63
CA TYR A 60 14.54 -14.57 -4.39
C TYR A 60 14.58 -13.86 -3.03
N LEU A 61 15.02 -14.55 -1.97
CA LEU A 61 15.17 -13.96 -0.64
C LEU A 61 16.22 -12.85 -0.61
N GLN A 62 17.31 -13.00 -1.36
CA GLN A 62 18.30 -11.93 -1.47
C GLN A 62 17.71 -10.68 -2.12
N TRP A 63 16.87 -10.81 -3.15
CA TRP A 63 16.17 -9.67 -3.77
C TRP A 63 15.25 -8.96 -2.78
N VAL A 64 14.54 -9.70 -1.93
CA VAL A 64 13.69 -9.12 -0.87
C VAL A 64 14.53 -8.29 0.11
N VAL A 65 15.68 -8.82 0.54
CA VAL A 65 16.59 -8.11 1.45
C VAL A 65 17.18 -6.86 0.80
N ASP A 66 17.63 -6.97 -0.44
CA ASP A 66 18.23 -5.86 -1.18
C ASP A 66 17.20 -4.76 -1.46
N ALA A 67 15.99 -5.14 -1.91
CA ALA A 67 14.88 -4.22 -2.10
C ALA A 67 14.49 -3.50 -0.80
N TRP A 68 14.48 -4.20 0.33
CA TRP A 68 14.20 -3.59 1.64
C TRP A 68 15.27 -2.58 2.03
N ASN A 69 16.55 -2.92 1.84
CA ASN A 69 17.68 -2.05 2.17
C ASN A 69 17.77 -0.79 1.31
N LEU A 70 17.17 -0.80 0.12
CA LEU A 70 17.09 0.36 -0.77
C LEU A 70 16.02 1.37 -0.34
N LEU A 71 15.06 0.99 0.51
CA LEU A 71 14.03 1.89 0.98
C LEU A 71 14.61 2.94 1.94
N PRO A 72 14.38 4.24 1.71
CA PRO A 72 14.79 5.26 2.67
C PRO A 72 14.10 5.06 4.02
N THR A 73 14.87 5.10 5.11
CA THR A 73 14.28 5.00 6.46
C THR A 73 13.24 6.10 6.73
N ASP A 74 13.47 7.30 6.20
CA ASP A 74 12.54 8.41 6.37
C ASP A 74 11.23 8.20 5.59
N LEU A 75 11.27 7.49 4.46
CA LEU A 75 10.05 7.09 3.74
C LEU A 75 9.16 6.20 4.63
N ILE A 76 9.75 5.22 5.29
CA ILE A 76 9.05 4.30 6.18
C ILE A 76 8.53 5.04 7.42
N LYS A 77 9.33 5.92 8.03
CA LYS A 77 8.88 6.69 9.20
C LYS A 77 7.74 7.65 8.86
N ASN A 78 7.86 8.36 7.74
CA ASN A 78 6.87 9.33 7.32
C ASN A 78 5.54 8.66 6.92
N SER A 79 5.55 7.41 6.45
CA SER A 79 4.32 6.72 6.07
C SER A 79 3.37 6.51 7.26
N PHE A 80 3.88 6.29 8.46
CA PHE A 80 3.06 6.21 9.67
C PHE A 80 2.38 7.55 10.01
N LYS A 81 3.05 8.68 9.73
CA LYS A 81 2.45 10.02 9.88
C LYS A 81 1.41 10.32 8.80
N CYS A 82 1.69 9.92 7.55
CA CYS A 82 0.74 10.07 6.45
C CYS A 82 -0.57 9.30 6.69
N CYS A 83 -0.51 8.21 7.46
CA CYS A 83 -1.65 7.36 7.79
C CYS A 83 -2.29 7.65 9.16
N SER A 84 -1.98 8.78 9.79
CA SER A 84 -2.54 9.16 11.11
C SER A 84 -2.20 8.17 12.26
N VAL A 85 -1.14 7.37 12.13
CA VAL A 85 -0.79 6.32 13.12
C VAL A 85 0.14 6.85 14.21
N SER A 86 1.07 7.74 13.86
CA SER A 86 2.11 8.23 14.77
C SER A 86 2.13 9.75 14.88
N ASN A 87 1.01 10.40 14.58
CA ASN A 87 0.87 11.85 14.59
C ASN A 87 0.75 12.36 16.04
N ALA A 88 1.12 13.62 16.25
CA ALA A 88 0.85 14.31 17.49
C ALA A 88 -0.66 14.42 17.76
N THR A 89 -1.07 14.33 19.03
CA THR A 89 -2.47 14.41 19.46
C THR A 89 -2.94 15.86 19.70
N ASP A 90 -2.12 16.84 19.36
CA ASP A 90 -2.39 18.28 19.51
C ASP A 90 -2.71 18.95 18.16
N ASP A 91 -3.06 18.13 17.17
CA ASP A 91 -3.47 18.49 15.80
C ASP A 91 -2.36 19.17 14.97
N SER A 92 -1.16 19.33 15.53
CA SER A 92 -0.05 20.01 14.86
C SER A 92 0.45 19.27 13.62
N GLU A 93 0.19 17.96 13.53
CA GLU A 93 0.64 17.07 12.46
C GLU A 93 -0.48 16.56 11.55
N ASP A 94 -1.72 17.01 11.73
CA ASP A 94 -2.88 16.51 10.96
C ASP A 94 -2.79 16.85 9.47
N HIS A 95 -2.13 17.98 9.15
CA HIS A 95 -1.84 18.39 7.78
C HIS A 95 -0.94 17.41 7.00
N LEU A 96 -0.30 16.45 7.69
CA LEU A 96 0.51 15.40 7.06
C LEU A 96 -0.34 14.23 6.56
N ILE A 97 -1.58 14.09 7.03
CA ILE A 97 -2.46 12.97 6.71
C ILE A 97 -2.78 12.99 5.22
N HIS A 98 -2.43 11.92 4.53
CA HIS A 98 -2.45 11.87 3.07
C HIS A 98 -3.86 12.02 2.49
N VAL A 99 -4.84 11.32 3.07
CA VAL A 99 -6.23 11.32 2.57
C VAL A 99 -6.90 12.68 2.61
N PHE A 100 -6.39 13.61 3.41
CA PHE A 100 -6.94 14.95 3.58
C PHE A 100 -6.35 16.00 2.64
N LYS A 101 -5.37 15.62 1.81
CA LYS A 101 -4.79 16.54 0.81
C LYS A 101 -5.82 16.85 -0.27
N GLN A 102 -5.69 18.03 -0.89
CA GLN A 102 -6.67 18.58 -1.85
C GLN A 102 -6.93 17.68 -3.06
N ASP A 103 -5.92 16.91 -3.50
CA ASP A 103 -6.00 16.00 -4.66
C ASP A 103 -6.27 14.54 -4.26
N CYS A 104 -6.73 14.29 -3.03
CA CYS A 104 -6.91 12.93 -2.48
C CYS A 104 -8.38 12.59 -2.24
N SER A 105 -8.64 11.39 -1.72
CA SER A 105 -10.00 10.82 -1.62
C SER A 105 -10.94 11.52 -0.63
N CYS A 106 -10.43 12.37 0.28
CA CYS A 106 -11.25 13.06 1.28
C CYS A 106 -10.71 14.47 1.61
N PRO A 107 -10.80 15.44 0.68
CA PRO A 107 -10.25 16.77 0.90
C PRO A 107 -10.94 17.55 2.03
N GLU A 108 -12.21 17.24 2.35
CA GLU A 108 -12.94 17.80 3.50
C GLU A 108 -12.60 17.11 4.83
N GLY A 109 -11.75 16.08 4.83
CA GLY A 109 -11.51 15.24 6.00
C GLY A 109 -10.94 15.98 7.20
N MET A 110 -10.14 17.04 6.99
CA MET A 110 -9.68 17.92 8.08
C MET A 110 -10.84 18.57 8.85
N VAL A 111 -11.88 19.01 8.13
CA VAL A 111 -13.06 19.66 8.73
C VAL A 111 -13.85 18.62 9.53
N LEU A 112 -14.07 17.44 8.95
CA LEU A 112 -14.78 16.34 9.60
C LEU A 112 -14.06 15.87 10.86
N LEU A 113 -12.72 15.74 10.82
CA LEU A 113 -11.90 15.39 11.97
C LEU A 113 -12.05 16.43 13.09
N THR A 114 -11.92 17.71 12.77
CA THR A 114 -12.08 18.81 13.74
C THR A 114 -13.47 18.79 14.40
N GLU A 115 -14.53 18.55 13.62
CA GLU A 115 -15.89 18.44 14.15
C GLU A 115 -16.08 17.22 15.05
N ALA A 116 -15.50 16.07 14.67
CA ALA A 116 -15.55 14.84 15.46
C ALA A 116 -14.81 15.01 16.80
N MET A 117 -13.65 15.67 16.80
CA MET A 117 -12.88 15.95 18.01
C MET A 117 -13.61 16.89 18.97
N LYS A 118 -14.31 17.91 18.47
CA LYS A 118 -15.18 18.74 19.32
C LYS A 118 -16.31 17.92 19.95
N LYS A 119 -16.96 17.05 19.17
CA LYS A 119 -18.01 16.15 19.68
C LYS A 119 -17.46 15.15 20.72
N MET A 120 -16.22 14.69 20.57
CA MET A 120 -15.50 13.87 21.55
C MET A 120 -15.36 14.60 22.89
N GLU A 121 -14.88 15.84 22.87
CA GLU A 121 -14.71 16.67 24.06
C GLU A 121 -16.04 16.98 24.75
N GLU A 122 -17.11 17.17 23.97
CA GLU A 122 -18.48 17.37 24.45
C GLU A 122 -19.15 16.06 24.93
N GLY A 123 -18.51 14.90 24.78
CA GLY A 123 -19.00 13.60 25.24
C GLY A 123 -20.08 12.95 24.36
N ASN A 124 -20.17 13.32 23.09
CA ASN A 124 -21.32 13.04 22.21
C ASN A 124 -21.07 12.03 21.05
N ILE A 125 -20.15 11.08 21.17
CA ILE A 125 -19.89 10.14 20.05
C ILE A 125 -20.85 8.96 20.04
N VAL A 126 -21.40 8.68 18.85
CA VAL A 126 -21.91 7.38 18.43
C VAL A 126 -20.94 6.84 17.39
N PHE A 127 -20.33 5.67 17.63
CA PHE A 127 -19.55 4.99 16.60
C PHE A 127 -20.52 4.53 15.50
N VAL A 128 -20.28 4.96 14.27
CA VAL A 128 -21.02 4.44 13.11
C VAL A 128 -20.42 3.08 12.80
N GLU A 129 -21.16 2.00 13.08
CA GLU A 129 -20.86 0.69 12.51
C GLU A 129 -21.21 0.78 11.01
N GLU A 130 -20.19 0.70 10.14
CA GLU A 130 -20.42 0.54 8.70
C GLU A 130 -20.99 -0.87 8.45
N GLU A 131 -22.12 -0.94 7.76
CA GLU A 131 -22.68 -2.21 7.27
C GLU A 131 -21.74 -2.78 6.18
N GLU A 132 -21.35 -4.05 6.30
CA GLU A 132 -20.56 -4.74 5.29
C GLU A 132 -21.32 -4.81 3.95
N GLU A 133 -20.91 -4.00 2.97
CA GLU A 133 -21.25 -4.29 1.57
C GLU A 133 -20.47 -5.54 1.14
N LYS A 134 -21.21 -6.59 0.79
CA LYS A 134 -20.63 -7.82 0.24
C LYS A 134 -20.08 -7.53 -1.15
N GLU A 135 -18.76 -7.57 -1.30
CA GLU A 135 -18.12 -7.69 -2.62
C GLU A 135 -18.40 -9.11 -3.16
N GLU A 136 -18.99 -9.19 -4.35
CA GLU A 136 -19.07 -10.44 -5.11
C GLU A 136 -17.67 -10.76 -5.67
N GLU A 137 -17.12 -11.92 -5.30
CA GLU A 137 -15.89 -12.45 -5.91
C GLU A 137 -16.14 -12.76 -7.39
N GLU A 138 -15.57 -11.98 -8.31
CA GLU A 138 -15.37 -12.43 -9.68
C GLU A 138 -14.08 -13.29 -9.73
N ASP A 139 -14.31 -14.60 -9.78
CA ASP A 139 -13.30 -15.64 -10.03
C ASP A 139 -12.74 -15.49 -11.47
N ASP A 140 -11.62 -14.79 -11.63
CA ASP A 140 -10.95 -14.68 -12.93
C ASP A 140 -9.78 -15.66 -13.06
N LEU A 141 -10.12 -16.95 -13.21
CA LEU A 141 -9.20 -17.99 -13.69
C LEU A 141 -9.40 -18.25 -15.19
N ASN A 142 -8.80 -17.35 -15.98
CA ASN A 142 -7.95 -17.60 -17.15
C ASN A 142 -8.55 -18.30 -18.41
N GLN A 143 -8.59 -17.55 -19.53
CA GLN A 143 -8.22 -18.09 -20.86
C GLN A 143 -7.94 -16.97 -21.90
N ASN A 144 -6.64 -16.74 -22.16
CA ASN A 144 -5.96 -16.30 -23.39
C ASN A 144 -6.76 -15.59 -24.51
N ILE A 145 -6.29 -14.42 -24.96
CA ILE A 145 -5.65 -14.18 -26.27
C ILE A 145 -5.20 -12.70 -26.38
N ASP A 146 -3.91 -12.56 -26.70
CA ASP A 146 -3.19 -11.41 -27.28
C ASP A 146 -4.02 -10.41 -28.10
N ASN A 147 -3.90 -9.12 -27.79
CA ASN A 147 -3.68 -8.03 -28.76
C ASN A 147 -3.36 -6.74 -27.99
N GLY A 148 -2.20 -6.15 -28.27
CA GLY A 148 -1.72 -4.94 -27.61
C GLY A 148 -2.50 -3.66 -27.94
N ASP A 149 -2.50 -2.73 -27.00
CA ASP A 149 -2.13 -1.33 -27.21
C ASP A 149 -1.95 -0.69 -25.82
N ASP A 150 -0.70 -0.46 -25.43
CA ASP A 150 -0.35 0.29 -24.22
C ASP A 150 -0.71 1.76 -24.44
N ASN A 151 -1.73 2.27 -23.74
CA ASN A 151 -1.93 3.71 -23.63
C ASN A 151 -1.46 4.21 -22.26
N ASP A 152 -0.27 4.77 -22.33
CA ASP A 152 0.50 5.56 -21.38
C ASP A 152 -0.35 6.59 -20.58
N TYR A 153 -0.38 6.44 -19.26
CA TYR A 153 -0.58 7.56 -18.33
C TYR A 153 0.65 7.70 -17.44
N SER A 154 1.69 8.27 -18.04
CA SER A 154 2.76 8.99 -17.37
C SER A 154 2.18 9.98 -16.34
N ILE A 155 2.52 9.79 -15.07
CA ILE A 155 2.46 10.86 -14.07
C ILE A 155 3.90 11.10 -13.63
N GLU A 156 4.42 12.23 -14.09
CA GLU A 156 5.74 12.76 -13.75
C GLU A 156 5.85 12.98 -12.24
N LEU A 157 6.91 12.44 -11.64
CA LEU A 157 7.33 12.70 -10.27
C LEU A 157 8.05 14.06 -10.22
N TYR A 158 7.53 14.98 -9.40
CA TYR A 158 8.32 16.08 -8.83
C TYR A 158 9.03 15.60 -7.56
#